data_AF-A0A842SR85-F1
#
_entry.id   AF-A0A842SR85-F1
#
_cell.length_a   1.000
_cell.length_b   1.000
_cell.length_c   1.000
_cell.angle_alpha   90.00
_cell.angle_beta   90.00
_cell.angle_gamma   90.00
#
_symmetry.space_group_name_H-M   'P 1'
#
loop_
_entity.id
_entity.type
_entity.pdbx_description
1 polymer ?
#
loop_
_entity_poly.entity_id
_entity_poly.type
_entity_poly.pdbx_seq_one_letter_code
_entity_poly.pdbx_strand_id
1 'polypeptide(L)'
;MSNIADIKTTINVDEETWNEFKRSVSSRYGSVRNLSSAVEEAIQSFNTVELLNAFVERKGIELGVYPSIREIEERRPKLGTSSGKEVREMRDEREVRISGYK
;
A
#
# COMPACT_ATOMS: atom_id res chain seq x y z
N MET A 1 -29.36 -2.11 5.04
CA MET A 1 -28.22 -2.94 5.48
C MET A 1 -28.44 -4.32 4.91
N SER A 2 -27.75 -4.66 3.83
CA SER A 2 -27.76 -6.03 3.28
C SER A 2 -27.09 -6.96 4.29
N ASN A 3 -27.76 -8.05 4.62
CA ASN A 3 -27.20 -9.12 5.44
C ASN A 3 -26.14 -9.80 4.57
N ILE A 4 -24.86 -9.50 4.78
CA ILE A 4 -23.76 -10.13 4.03
C ILE A 4 -23.60 -11.52 4.65
N ALA A 5 -24.16 -12.53 3.98
CA ALA A 5 -23.98 -13.91 4.38
C ALA A 5 -22.57 -14.37 3.98
N ASP A 6 -21.82 -14.93 4.93
CA ASP A 6 -20.54 -15.57 4.64
C ASP A 6 -20.75 -16.76 3.69
N ILE A 7 -20.13 -16.71 2.50
CA ILE A 7 -20.19 -17.80 1.52
C ILE A 7 -18.95 -18.69 1.69
N LYS A 8 -19.17 -19.97 2.00
CA LYS A 8 -18.10 -20.97 1.98
C LYS A 8 -17.81 -21.40 0.56
N THR A 9 -16.59 -21.15 0.11
CA THR A 9 -16.13 -21.48 -1.25
C THR A 9 -14.91 -22.39 -1.17
N THR A 10 -14.91 -23.46 -1.95
CA THR A 10 -13.74 -24.32 -2.16
C THR A 10 -13.07 -23.92 -3.47
N ILE A 11 -11.76 -23.68 -3.44
CA ILE A 11 -10.94 -23.37 -4.60
C ILE A 11 -9.83 -24.40 -4.74
N ASN A 12 -9.47 -24.74 -5.98
CA ASN A 12 -8.28 -25.53 -6.26
C ASN A 12 -7.11 -24.57 -6.52
N VAL A 13 -6.04 -24.72 -5.74
CA VAL A 13 -4.83 -23.91 -5.85
C VAL A 13 -3.66 -24.87 -5.94
N ASP A 14 -2.67 -24.49 -6.76
CA ASP A 14 -1.39 -25.18 -6.80
C ASP A 14 -0.75 -25.25 -5.40
N GLU A 15 -0.13 -26.40 -5.08
CA GLU A 15 0.37 -26.68 -3.72
C GLU A 15 1.53 -25.76 -3.33
N GLU A 16 2.45 -25.49 -4.25
CA GLU A 16 3.59 -24.61 -4.02
C GLU A 16 3.10 -23.18 -3.72
N THR A 17 2.22 -22.68 -4.59
CA THR A 17 1.57 -21.37 -4.44
C THR A 17 0.85 -21.24 -3.09
N TRP A 18 0.10 -22.26 -2.69
CA TRP A 18 -0.62 -22.26 -1.41
C TRP A 18 0.33 -22.26 -0.20
N ASN A 19 1.44 -22.98 -0.29
CA ASN A 19 2.45 -23.04 0.76
C ASN A 19 3.18 -21.70 0.92
N GLU A 20 3.53 -21.03 -0.18
CA GLU A 20 4.10 -19.68 -0.14
C GLU A 20 3.12 -18.67 0.47
N PHE A 21 1.85 -18.72 0.07
CA PHE A 21 0.81 -17.86 0.61
C PHE A 21 0.68 -18.02 2.13
N LYS A 22 0.59 -19.26 2.63
CA LYS A 22 0.54 -19.53 4.08
C LYS A 22 1.75 -18.99 4.84
N ARG A 23 2.94 -19.06 4.26
CA ARG A 23 4.18 -18.50 4.87
C ARG A 23 4.09 -16.97 4.97
N SER A 24 3.63 -16.31 3.90
CA SER A 24 3.40 -14.87 3.90
C SER A 24 2.38 -14.43 4.97
N VAL A 25 1.24 -15.12 5.03
CA VAL A 25 0.20 -14.85 6.05
C VAL A 25 0.74 -15.07 7.47
N SER A 26 1.47 -16.16 7.70
CA SER A 26 2.07 -16.45 9.01
C SER A 26 3.10 -15.41 9.42
N SER A 27 3.90 -14.92 8.47
CA SER A 27 4.87 -13.85 8.71
C SER A 27 4.20 -12.53 9.07
N ARG A 28 3.07 -12.19 8.42
CA ARG A 28 2.34 -10.94 8.64
C ARG A 28 1.50 -10.95 9.92
N TYR A 29 0.85 -12.06 10.23
CA TYR A 29 -0.15 -12.15 11.32
C TYR A 29 0.28 -13.02 12.51
N GLY A 30 1.48 -13.62 12.46
CA GLY A 30 1.99 -14.53 13.50
C GLY A 30 1.27 -15.88 13.59
N SER A 31 0.25 -16.12 12.76
CA SER A 31 -0.46 -17.40 12.69
C SER A 31 -1.20 -17.58 11.36
N VAL A 32 -1.61 -18.82 11.08
CA VAL A 32 -2.48 -19.18 9.95
C VAL A 32 -3.97 -19.07 10.26
N ARG A 33 -4.39 -18.64 11.47
CA ARG A 33 -5.80 -18.59 11.86
C ARG A 33 -6.64 -17.62 11.01
N ASN A 34 -5.99 -16.67 10.35
CA ASN A 34 -6.64 -15.65 9.52
C ASN A 34 -6.54 -15.96 8.01
N LEU A 35 -6.40 -17.23 7.62
CA LEU A 35 -6.22 -17.61 6.22
C LEU A 35 -7.39 -17.20 5.32
N SER A 36 -8.64 -17.41 5.77
CA SER A 36 -9.83 -17.04 5.01
C SER A 36 -9.90 -15.52 4.80
N SER A 37 -9.63 -14.74 5.84
CA SER A 37 -9.56 -13.28 5.73
C SER A 37 -8.42 -12.80 4.83
N ALA A 38 -7.28 -13.50 4.84
CA ALA A 38 -6.18 -13.18 3.95
C ALA A 38 -6.51 -13.51 2.47
N VAL A 39 -7.23 -14.61 2.23
CA VAL A 39 -7.74 -14.95 0.88
C VAL A 39 -8.74 -13.90 0.42
N GLU A 40 -9.66 -13.48 1.30
CA GLU A 40 -10.61 -12.41 1.00
C GLU A 40 -9.90 -11.08 0.72
N GLU A 41 -8.91 -10.68 1.52
CA GLU A 41 -8.07 -9.49 1.29
C GLU A 41 -7.34 -9.58 -0.05
N ALA A 42 -6.80 -10.75 -0.40
CA ALA A 42 -6.15 -10.98 -1.69
C ALA A 42 -7.14 -10.83 -2.86
N ILE A 43 -8.36 -11.38 -2.74
CA ILE A 43 -9.42 -11.22 -3.75
C ILE A 43 -9.81 -9.74 -3.87
N GLN A 44 -10.05 -9.06 -2.74
CA GLN A 44 -10.39 -7.63 -2.70
C GLN A 44 -9.28 -6.75 -3.28
N SER A 45 -8.01 -7.16 -3.15
CA SER A 45 -6.89 -6.41 -3.72
C SER A 45 -6.94 -6.29 -5.25
N PHE A 46 -7.62 -7.21 -5.94
CA PHE A 46 -7.87 -7.09 -7.38
C PHE A 46 -8.90 -6.01 -7.72
N ASN A 47 -9.78 -5.65 -6.78
CA ASN A 47 -10.68 -4.51 -6.89
C ASN A 47 -10.25 -3.38 -5.96
N THR A 48 -9.13 -2.76 -6.31
CA THR A 48 -8.52 -1.65 -5.56
C THR A 48 -9.50 -0.49 -5.33
N VAL A 49 -10.43 -0.25 -6.25
CA VAL A 49 -11.46 0.80 -6.12
C VAL A 49 -12.43 0.47 -4.99
N GLU A 50 -12.91 -0.78 -4.93
CA GLU A 50 -13.85 -1.21 -3.88
C GLU A 50 -13.17 -1.30 -2.51
N LEU A 51 -11.90 -1.70 -2.46
CA LEU A 51 -11.10 -1.67 -1.24
C LEU A 51 -10.97 -0.24 -0.68
N LEU A 52 -10.67 0.73 -1.54
CA LEU A 52 -10.58 2.14 -1.17
C LEU A 52 -11.95 2.69 -0.72
N ASN A 53 -13.04 2.31 -1.39
CA ASN A 53 -14.40 2.69 -0.98
C ASN A 53 -14.71 2.17 0.43
N ALA A 54 -14.44 0.88 0.70
CA ALA A 54 -14.66 0.29 2.02
C ALA A 54 -13.79 0.94 3.12
N PHE A 55 -12.57 1.37 2.78
CA PHE A 55 -11.73 2.12 3.71
C PHE A 55 -12.32 3.50 4.04
N VAL A 56 -12.74 4.24 3.02
CA VAL A 56 -13.38 5.56 3.13
C VAL A 56 -14.63 5.49 4.01
N GLU A 57 -15.52 4.52 3.75
CA GLU A 57 -16.73 4.29 4.54
C GLU A 57 -16.40 4.02 6.02
N ARG A 58 -15.47 3.10 6.29
CA ARG A 58 -15.04 2.76 7.67
C ARG A 58 -14.42 3.95 8.42
N LYS A 59 -13.86 4.92 7.71
CA LYS A 59 -13.27 6.12 8.30
C LYS A 59 -14.23 7.30 8.38
N GLY A 60 -15.48 7.12 7.92
CA GLY A 60 -16.48 8.20 7.88
C GLY A 60 -16.04 9.36 6.97
N ILE A 61 -15.26 9.07 5.94
CA ILE A 61 -14.81 10.06 4.97
C ILE A 61 -15.93 10.20 3.93
N GLU A 62 -16.49 11.39 3.79
CA GLU A 62 -17.45 11.67 2.70
C GLU A 62 -16.70 11.82 1.37
N LEU A 63 -16.60 10.75 0.58
CA LEU A 63 -16.21 10.82 -0.82
C LEU A 63 -17.47 10.80 -1.69
N GLY A 64 -17.78 11.92 -2.34
CA GLY A 64 -18.77 11.94 -3.42
C GLY A 64 -18.24 11.30 -4.71
N VAL A 65 -17.02 11.68 -5.11
CA VAL A 65 -16.28 11.15 -6.27
C VAL A 65 -14.79 11.15 -5.91
N TYR A 66 -14.03 10.18 -6.42
CA TYR A 66 -12.58 10.21 -6.29
C TYR A 66 -12.01 11.49 -6.92
N PRO A 67 -11.06 12.18 -6.25
CA PRO A 67 -10.43 13.35 -6.84
C PRO A 67 -9.68 12.95 -8.11
N SER A 68 -9.78 13.79 -9.13
CA SER A 68 -8.98 13.66 -10.34
C SER A 68 -7.49 13.84 -10.06
N ILE A 69 -6.64 13.33 -10.95
CA ILE A 69 -5.18 13.49 -10.84
C ILE A 69 -4.79 14.97 -10.71
N ARG A 70 -5.47 15.87 -11.44
CA ARG A 70 -5.23 17.32 -11.36
C ARG A 70 -5.55 17.89 -9.98
N GLU A 71 -6.68 17.53 -9.40
CA GLU A 71 -7.05 17.97 -8.05
C GLU A 71 -6.06 17.47 -7.00
N ILE A 72 -5.53 16.26 -7.18
CA ILE A 72 -4.48 15.71 -6.32
C ILE A 72 -3.19 16.52 -6.46
N GLU A 73 -2.76 16.82 -7.68
CA GLU A 73 -1.55 17.61 -7.95
C GLU A 73 -1.64 19.03 -7.39
N GLU A 74 -2.80 19.68 -7.52
CA GLU A 74 -3.05 21.02 -7.01
C GLU A 74 -3.08 21.07 -5.48
N ARG A 75 -3.69 20.08 -4.83
CA ARG A 75 -3.77 19.99 -3.36
C ARG A 75 -2.52 19.42 -2.71
N ARG A 76 -1.60 18.83 -3.48
CA ARG A 76 -0.38 18.23 -2.97
C ARG A 76 0.45 19.28 -2.22
N PRO A 77 0.82 19.06 -0.95
CA PRO A 77 1.69 19.98 -0.22
C PRO A 77 3.01 20.17 -0.98
N LYS A 78 3.25 21.40 -1.43
CA LYS A 78 4.51 21.78 -2.08
C LYS A 78 5.49 22.15 -0.99
N LEU A 79 6.42 21.25 -0.70
CA LEU A 79 7.54 21.56 0.19
C LEU A 79 8.46 22.55 -0.54
N GLY A 80 8.74 23.69 0.09
CA GLY A 80 9.67 24.69 -0.45
C GLY A 80 11.13 24.22 -0.49
N THR A 81 11.39 23.04 0.07
CA THR A 81 12.71 22.42 0.20
C THR A 81 12.80 21.17 -0.67
N SER A 82 13.85 21.08 -1.48
CA SER A 82 14.14 19.89 -2.27
C SER A 82 15.17 19.04 -1.55
N SER A 83 14.78 17.86 -1.06
CA SER A 83 15.72 16.88 -0.51
C SER A 83 16.82 16.51 -1.52
N GLY A 84 16.50 16.51 -2.81
CA GLY A 84 17.48 16.25 -3.86
C GLY A 84 18.52 17.38 -4.01
N LYS A 85 18.13 18.63 -3.77
CA LYS A 85 19.06 19.77 -3.75
C LYS A 85 19.99 19.67 -2.55
N GLU A 86 19.42 19.45 -1.36
CA GLU A 86 20.18 19.30 -0.11
C GLU A 86 21.22 18.17 -0.21
N VAL A 87 20.81 16.99 -0.69
CA VAL A 87 21.70 15.83 -0.84
C VAL A 87 22.80 16.09 -1.87
N ARG A 88 22.55 16.90 -2.91
CA ARG A 88 23.59 17.30 -3.86
C ARG A 88 24.60 18.24 -3.21
N GLU A 89 24.15 19.27 -2.51
CA GLU A 89 25.03 20.20 -1.79
C GLU A 89 25.95 19.45 -0.81
N MET A 90 25.40 18.50 -0.04
CA MET A 90 26.21 17.64 0.84
C MET A 90 27.25 16.79 0.10
N ARG A 91 26.94 16.33 -1.12
CA ARG A 91 27.88 15.55 -1.95
C ARG A 91 28.98 16.44 -2.51
N ASP A 92 28.63 17.62 -2.99
CA ASP A 92 29.57 18.59 -3.55
C ASP A 92 30.54 19.08 -2.46
N GLU A 93 30.05 19.39 -1.26
CA GLU A 93 30.88 19.72 -0.10
C GLU A 93 31.83 18.59 0.29
N ARG A 94 31.36 17.33 0.20
CA ARG A 94 32.20 16.16 0.45
C ARG A 94 33.28 16.02 -0.62
N GLU A 95 32.94 16.23 -1.89
CA GLU A 95 33.90 16.17 -2.99
C GLU A 95 35.00 17.22 -2.85
N VAL A 96 34.64 18.47 -2.52
CA VAL A 96 35.61 19.55 -2.25
C VAL A 96 36.55 19.17 -1.09
N ARG A 97 36.00 18.64 0.01
CA ARG A 97 36.80 18.22 1.17
C ARG A 97 37.76 17.07 0.87
N ILE A 98 37.39 16.14 -0.01
CA ILE A 98 38.23 14.99 -0.36
C ILE A 98 39.24 15.35 -1.45
N SER A 99 38.85 16.17 -2.43
CA SER A 99 39.71 16.56 -3.57
C SER A 99 40.65 17.73 -3.29
N GLY A 100 40.41 18.52 -2.23
CA GLY A 100 41.28 19.62 -1.78
C GLY A 100 42.59 19.18 -1.11
N TYR A 101 42.79 17.88 -0.89
CA TYR A 101 44.10 17.30 -0.56
C TYR A 101 44.78 16.82 -1.86
N LYS A 102 45.37 17.77 -2.60
CA LYS A 102 46.33 17.48 -3.67
C LYS A 102 47.63 18.19 -3.39
#